data_AF-A0A1B1NCY4-F1
#
_entry.id   AF-A0A1B1NCY4-F1
#
_cell.length_a   1.000
_cell.length_b   1.000
_cell.length_c   1.000
_cell.angle_alpha   90.00
_cell.angle_beta   90.00
_cell.angle_gamma   90.00
#
_symmetry.space_group_name_H-M   'P 1'
#
loop_
_entity.id
_entity.type
_entity.pdbx_description
1 polymer ?
#
loop_
_entity_poly.entity_id
_entity_poly.type
_entity_poly.pdbx_seq_one_letter_code
_entity_poly.pdbx_strand_id
1 'polypeptide(L)'
;MAGDDDVVMVHNTYKDALESARSSSVGPAARLEDALSAARRAMDAGAWQGPMGEDFSGELDTYRRRLNEAGPDALDAFDDAIARQPERVPSTAWQVRWQRMSWR
;
A
#
# COMPACT_ATOMS: atom_id res chain seq x y z
N MET A 1 -29.13 -31.68 -24.30
CA MET A 1 -27.90 -30.94 -24.63
C MET A 1 -27.72 -29.89 -23.54
N ALA A 2 -27.03 -30.25 -22.45
CA ALA A 2 -26.66 -29.28 -21.43
C ALA A 2 -25.59 -28.38 -22.07
N GLY A 3 -25.88 -27.09 -22.19
CA GLY A 3 -24.94 -26.13 -22.77
C GLY A 3 -23.64 -26.23 -22.00
N ASP A 4 -22.56 -26.47 -22.72
CA ASP A 4 -21.21 -26.31 -22.22
C ASP A 4 -21.16 -24.91 -21.63
N ASP A 5 -21.01 -24.82 -20.31
CA ASP A 5 -20.98 -23.58 -19.57
C ASP A 5 -19.63 -22.96 -19.92
N ASP A 6 -19.54 -22.30 -21.08
CA ASP A 6 -18.30 -21.87 -21.71
C ASP A 6 -17.49 -21.07 -20.69
N VAL A 7 -16.49 -21.74 -20.11
CA VAL A 7 -15.59 -21.14 -19.12
C VAL A 7 -14.65 -20.22 -19.88
N VAL A 8 -15.10 -18.99 -20.09
CA VAL A 8 -14.30 -17.96 -20.73
C VAL A 8 -13.24 -17.47 -19.75
N MET A 9 -11.98 -17.47 -20.19
CA MET A 9 -10.90 -16.85 -19.45
C MET A 9 -11.06 -15.33 -19.51
N VAL A 10 -11.26 -14.67 -18.38
CA VAL A 10 -11.44 -13.22 -18.26
C VAL A 10 -10.30 -12.59 -17.48
N HIS A 11 -10.22 -11.26 -17.50
CA HIS A 11 -9.25 -10.51 -16.70
C HIS A 11 -9.50 -10.75 -15.20
N ASN A 12 -8.41 -10.87 -14.45
CA ASN A 12 -8.46 -10.98 -13.00
C ASN A 12 -8.72 -9.60 -12.36
N THR A 13 -9.99 -9.26 -12.17
CA THR A 13 -10.40 -7.98 -11.56
C THR A 13 -9.95 -7.81 -10.10
N TYR A 14 -9.60 -8.90 -9.42
CA TYR A 14 -8.97 -8.83 -8.09
C TYR A 14 -7.52 -8.39 -8.19
N LYS A 15 -6.77 -8.89 -9.18
CA LYS A 15 -5.40 -8.43 -9.44
C LYS A 15 -5.37 -6.94 -9.80
N ASP A 16 -6.27 -6.48 -10.65
CA ASP A 16 -6.42 -5.05 -10.98
C ASP A 16 -6.64 -4.19 -9.74
N ALA A 17 -7.44 -4.69 -8.79
CA ALA A 17 -7.71 -3.99 -7.55
C ALA A 17 -6.47 -3.92 -6.63
N LEU A 18 -5.66 -4.97 -6.59
CA LEU A 18 -4.38 -4.97 -5.86
C LEU A 18 -3.39 -3.97 -6.48
N GLU A 19 -3.27 -3.94 -7.81
CA GLU A 19 -2.41 -2.99 -8.52
C GLU A 19 -2.84 -1.54 -8.30
N SER A 20 -4.15 -1.28 -8.37
CA SER A 20 -4.73 0.04 -8.07
C SER A 20 -4.48 0.45 -6.62
N ALA A 21 -4.70 -0.46 -5.66
CA ALA A 21 -4.43 -0.21 -4.25
C ALA A 21 -2.96 0.13 -4.00
N ARG A 22 -2.03 -0.68 -4.55
CA ARG A 22 -0.59 -0.44 -4.48
C ARG A 22 -0.24 0.96 -4.99
N SER A 23 -0.72 1.31 -6.19
CA SER A 23 -0.47 2.63 -6.79
C SER A 23 -1.03 3.77 -5.93
N SER A 24 -2.19 3.57 -5.31
CA SER A 24 -2.82 4.56 -4.44
C SER A 24 -2.05 4.80 -3.13
N SER A 25 -1.31 3.80 -2.66
CA SER A 25 -0.53 3.85 -1.41
C SER A 25 0.82 4.58 -1.55
N VAL A 26 1.40 4.64 -2.75
CA VAL A 26 2.70 5.31 -2.98
C VAL A 26 2.63 6.81 -2.68
N GLY A 27 1.58 7.49 -3.13
CA GLY A 27 1.43 8.94 -2.97
C GLY A 27 1.37 9.40 -1.50
N PRO A 28 0.50 8.81 -0.66
CA PRO A 28 0.45 9.08 0.77
C PRO A 28 1.76 8.77 1.50
N ALA A 29 2.44 7.66 1.18
CA ALA A 29 3.72 7.31 1.79
C ALA A 29 4.79 8.36 1.51
N ALA A 30 4.94 8.79 0.25
CA ALA A 30 5.89 9.83 -0.15
C ALA A 30 5.61 11.18 0.54
N ARG A 31 4.34 11.59 0.66
CA ARG A 31 3.97 12.84 1.35
C ARG A 31 4.34 12.83 2.83
N LEU A 32 4.19 11.69 3.50
CA LEU A 32 4.57 11.55 4.91
C LEU A 32 6.09 11.62 5.08
N GLU A 33 6.84 11.00 4.16
CA GLU A 33 8.30 11.05 4.15
C GLU A 33 8.82 12.47 3.93
N ASP A 34 8.24 13.20 2.98
CA ASP A 34 8.56 14.61 2.70
C ASP A 34 8.29 15.49 3.92
N ALA A 35 7.13 15.32 4.57
CA ALA A 35 6.75 16.10 5.74
C ALA A 35 7.69 15.86 6.94
N LEU A 36 8.03 14.60 7.21
CA LEU A 36 8.99 14.24 8.26
C LEU A 36 10.39 14.77 7.95
N SER A 37 10.82 14.68 6.68
CA SER A 37 12.11 15.21 6.24
C SER A 37 12.19 16.73 6.38
N ALA A 38 11.10 17.45 6.05
CA ALA A 38 11.01 18.89 6.23
C ALA A 38 11.05 19.27 7.71
N ALA A 39 10.33 18.54 8.57
CA ALA A 39 10.35 18.77 10.01
C ALA A 39 11.75 18.55 10.61
N ARG A 40 12.48 17.50 10.18
CA ARG A 40 13.87 17.27 10.64
C ARG A 40 14.80 18.41 10.24
N ARG A 41 14.72 18.87 8.98
CA ARG A 41 15.51 20.01 8.50
C ARG A 41 15.23 21.28 9.30
N ALA A 42 13.98 21.52 9.69
CA ALA A 42 13.62 22.64 10.53
C ALA A 42 14.27 22.54 11.93
N MET A 43 14.21 21.35 12.55
CA MET A 43 14.88 21.09 13.84
C MET A 43 16.39 21.29 13.75
N ASP A 44 17.03 20.78 12.69
CA ASP A 44 18.47 20.92 12.43
C ASP A 44 18.89 22.38 12.21
N ALA A 45 17.98 23.20 11.65
CA ALA A 45 18.16 24.64 11.50
C ALA A 45 17.92 25.43 12.81
N GLY A 46 17.63 24.74 13.92
CA GLY A 46 17.40 25.34 15.23
C GLY A 46 15.97 25.80 15.48
N ALA A 47 14.99 25.34 14.69
CA ALA A 47 13.60 25.47 15.08
C ALA A 47 13.37 24.63 16.34
N TRP A 48 12.86 25.26 17.40
CA TRP A 48 12.67 24.63 18.72
C TRP A 48 13.94 24.11 19.40
N GLN A 49 14.73 25.05 19.93
CA GLN A 49 15.80 24.74 20.88
C GLN A 49 15.25 24.64 22.31
N GLY A 50 15.71 23.64 23.07
CA GLY A 50 15.32 23.38 24.46
C GLY A 50 14.89 21.93 24.70
N PRO A 51 14.61 21.54 25.95
CA PRO A 51 14.33 20.14 26.32
C PRO A 51 13.16 19.51 25.55
N MET A 52 12.08 20.26 25.33
CA MET A 52 10.95 19.80 24.49
C MET A 52 11.33 19.59 23.02
N GLY A 53 12.32 20.30 22.51
CA GLY A 53 12.82 20.12 21.16
C GLY A 53 13.62 18.82 21.00
N GLU A 54 14.37 18.41 22.03
CA GLU A 54 15.09 17.14 22.05
C GLU A 54 14.11 15.95 22.09
N ASP A 55 13.08 16.01 22.93
CA ASP A 55 12.02 15.00 23.00
C ASP A 55 11.30 14.86 21.65
N PHE A 56 10.88 15.98 21.07
CA PHE A 56 10.20 16.00 19.77
C PHE A 56 11.10 15.48 18.64
N SER A 57 12.39 15.84 18.64
CA SER A 57 13.40 15.30 17.71
C SER A 57 13.48 13.76 17.80
N GLY A 58 13.49 13.20 19.01
CA GLY A 58 13.54 11.76 19.23
C GLY A 58 12.29 11.03 18.73
N GLU A 59 11.10 11.60 18.96
CA GLU A 59 9.86 11.07 18.39
C GLU A 59 9.87 11.11 16.86
N LEU A 60 10.37 12.21 16.27
CA LEU A 60 10.41 12.39 14.83
C LEU A 60 11.32 11.37 14.13
N ASP A 61 12.48 11.09 14.72
CA ASP A 61 13.38 10.03 14.23
C ASP A 61 12.74 8.63 14.37
N THR A 62 11.93 8.41 15.41
CA THR A 62 11.17 7.15 15.58
C THR A 62 10.11 6.98 14.50
N TYR A 63 9.32 8.02 14.21
CA TYR A 63 8.30 7.98 13.17
C TYR A 63 8.90 7.80 11.78
N ARG A 64 10.02 8.48 11.50
CA ARG A 64 10.74 8.31 10.23
C ARG A 64 11.26 6.89 10.06
N ARG A 65 11.85 6.30 11.10
CA ARG A 65 12.28 4.89 11.06
C ARG A 65 11.11 3.96 10.77
N ARG A 66 10.00 4.12 11.48
CA ARG A 66 8.79 3.31 11.26
C ARG A 66 8.24 3.47 9.85
N LEU A 67 8.24 4.67 9.30
CA LEU A 67 7.76 4.90 7.93
C LEU A 67 8.70 4.26 6.89
N ASN A 68 10.01 4.34 7.11
CA ASN A 68 11.01 3.73 6.25
C ASN A 68 11.01 2.20 6.31
N GLU A 69 10.48 1.60 7.36
CA GLU A 69 10.31 0.15 7.50
C GLU A 69 8.92 -0.28 6.98
N ALA A 70 7.85 0.28 7.57
CA ALA A 70 6.47 -0.14 7.28
C ALA A 70 5.98 0.28 5.88
N GLY A 71 6.50 1.37 5.32
CA GLY A 71 6.14 1.84 3.98
C GLY A 71 6.57 0.83 2.89
N PRO A 72 7.87 0.50 2.80
CA PRO A 72 8.35 -0.56 1.92
C PRO A 72 7.71 -1.91 2.20
N ASP A 73 7.60 -2.34 3.46
CA ASP A 73 6.97 -3.63 3.80
C ASP A 73 5.53 -3.75 3.29
N ALA A 74 4.76 -2.66 3.35
CA ALA A 74 3.39 -2.64 2.83
C ALA A 74 3.34 -2.70 1.29
N LEU A 75 4.28 -2.05 0.61
CA LEU A 75 4.38 -2.11 -0.85
C LEU A 75 4.86 -3.49 -1.32
N ASP A 76 5.82 -4.08 -0.63
CA ASP A 76 6.31 -5.44 -0.88
C ASP A 76 5.18 -6.46 -0.69
N ALA A 77 4.35 -6.30 0.34
CA ALA A 77 3.18 -7.16 0.54
C ALA A 77 2.17 -7.08 -0.63
N PHE A 78 1.98 -5.90 -1.22
CA PHE A 78 1.19 -5.76 -2.44
C PHE A 78 1.86 -6.42 -3.64
N ASP A 79 3.16 -6.20 -3.84
CA ASP A 79 3.93 -6.81 -4.94
C ASP A 79 3.89 -8.33 -4.88
N ASP A 80 4.07 -8.89 -3.69
CA ASP A 80 3.95 -10.31 -3.40
C ASP A 80 2.55 -10.85 -3.71
N ALA A 81 1.50 -10.12 -3.32
CA ALA A 81 0.13 -10.51 -3.57
C ALA A 81 -0.20 -10.46 -5.08
N ILE A 82 0.25 -9.43 -5.79
CA ILE A 82 0.08 -9.26 -7.24
C ILE A 82 0.80 -10.37 -8.01
N ALA A 83 2.06 -10.67 -7.64
CA ALA A 83 2.88 -11.69 -8.30
C ALA A 83 2.29 -13.10 -8.18
N ARG A 84 1.53 -13.38 -7.11
CA ARG A 84 0.85 -14.67 -6.90
C ARG A 84 -0.46 -14.79 -7.69
N GLN A 85 -0.95 -13.72 -8.32
CA GLN A 85 -2.20 -13.74 -9.08
C GLN A 85 -1.95 -13.90 -10.58
N PRO A 86 -2.67 -14.83 -11.26
CA PRO A 86 -2.62 -14.94 -12.71
C PRO A 86 -3.34 -13.76 -13.36
N GLU A 87 -2.88 -13.36 -14.57
CA GLU A 87 -3.51 -12.28 -15.37
C GLU A 87 -4.95 -12.60 -15.76
N ARG A 88 -5.20 -13.87 -16.10
CA ARG A 88 -6.50 -14.34 -16.55
C ARG A 88 -6.96 -15.50 -15.69
N VAL A 89 -8.23 -15.47 -15.34
CA VAL A 89 -8.90 -16.49 -14.54
C VAL A 89 -10.19 -16.92 -15.24
N PRO A 90 -10.71 -18.12 -14.94
CA PRO A 90 -12.05 -18.50 -15.33
C PRO A 90 -13.08 -17.43 -14.94
N SER A 91 -14.06 -17.14 -15.78
CA SER A 91 -15.17 -16.21 -15.50
C SER A 91 -15.95 -16.57 -14.22
N THR A 92 -15.91 -17.84 -13.83
CA THR A 92 -16.55 -18.38 -12.63
C THR A 92 -15.67 -18.30 -11.38
N ALA A 93 -14.39 -17.92 -11.51
CA ALA A 93 -13.43 -17.86 -10.41
C ALA A 93 -13.81 -16.81 -9.36
N TRP A 94 -13.45 -17.06 -8.10
CA TRP A 94 -13.77 -16.16 -6.99
C TRP A 94 -13.12 -14.78 -7.18
N GLN A 95 -11.96 -14.72 -7.83
CA GLN A 95 -11.25 -13.48 -8.15
C GLN A 95 -12.07 -12.52 -9.01
N VAL A 96 -13.05 -13.00 -9.77
CA VAL A 96 -13.96 -12.14 -10.56
C VAL A 96 -15.12 -11.62 -9.70
N ARG A 97 -15.46 -12.36 -8.63
CA ARG A 97 -16.64 -12.15 -7.79
C ARG A 97 -16.32 -11.60 -6.40
N TRP A 98 -15.06 -11.29 -6.12
CA TRP A 98 -14.53 -10.95 -4.80
C TRP A 98 -15.28 -9.80 -4.11
N GLN A 99 -15.64 -8.75 -4.85
CA GLN A 99 -16.38 -7.59 -4.30
C GLN A 99 -17.76 -7.96 -3.77
N ARG A 100 -18.41 -8.98 -4.37
CA ARG A 100 -19.73 -9.45 -3.90
C ARG A 100 -19.61 -10.37 -2.70
N MET A 101 -18.43 -10.95 -2.48
CA MET A 101 -18.14 -11.83 -1.35
C MET A 101 -17.73 -11.04 -0.10
N SER A 102 -17.20 -9.83 -0.24
CA SER A 102 -16.75 -8.99 0.88
C SER A 102 -17.88 -8.28 1.65
N TRP A 103 -19.13 -8.37 1.18
CA TRP A 103 -20.31 -7.74 1.78
C TRP A 103 -21.11 -8.68 2.72
N ARG A 104 -20.44 -9.58 3.43
CA ARG A 104 -21.07 -10.46 4.43
C ARG A 104 -20.59 -10.19 5.84
#